data_AF-A0A960AN75-F1
#
_entry.id   AF-A0A960AN75-F1
#
_cell.length_a   1.000
_cell.length_b   1.000
_cell.length_c   1.000
_cell.angle_alpha   90.00
_cell.angle_beta   90.00
_cell.angle_gamma   90.00
#
_symmetry.space_group_name_H-M   'P 1'
#
loop_
_entity.id
_entity.type
_entity.pdbx_description
1 polymer ?
#
loop_
_entity_poly.entity_id
_entity_poly.type
_entity_poly.pdbx_seq_one_letter_code
_entity_poly.pdbx_strand_id
1 'polypeptide(L)'
;MRIASRTQDTGRTHHAAVAELRRTRLAGTKLSTANLGGVTSGGISGGPRLAAGWRLIRGYLVGPGANLTGANLAGIDLTGVDLTGTTLTGVTSGGITGGPVGLPRSWRLSRGYIVGPGANLAGANL
;
A
#
# COMPACT_ATOMS: atom_id res chain seq x y z
N MET A 1 12.41 -11.42 -4.04
CA MET A 1 12.39 -11.49 -5.52
C MET A 1 12.01 -10.12 -6.05
N ARG A 2 12.94 -9.45 -6.74
CA ARG A 2 12.68 -8.16 -7.41
C ARG A 2 11.93 -8.47 -8.70
N ILE A 3 10.70 -7.97 -8.85
CA ILE A 3 10.03 -8.06 -10.15
C ILE A 3 10.70 -7.00 -11.04
N ALA A 4 11.84 -7.37 -11.62
CA ALA A 4 12.46 -6.58 -12.67
C ALA A 4 11.53 -6.63 -13.88
N SER A 5 11.23 -5.44 -14.40
CA SER A 5 10.53 -5.21 -15.66
C SER A 5 11.14 -6.06 -16.77
N ARG A 6 10.57 -7.24 -17.02
CA ARG A 6 10.75 -7.99 -18.25
C ARG A 6 9.43 -8.65 -18.60
N THR A 7 8.85 -8.13 -19.67
CA THR A 7 7.84 -8.80 -20.49
C THR A 7 8.26 -10.25 -20.69
N GLN A 8 7.33 -11.19 -20.45
CA GLN A 8 7.45 -12.67 -20.53
C GLN A 8 7.92 -13.39 -19.25
N ASP A 9 6.96 -13.88 -18.46
CA ASP A 9 6.94 -15.30 -18.04
C ASP A 9 5.49 -15.72 -17.77
N THR A 10 4.88 -16.34 -18.78
CA THR A 10 3.61 -17.05 -18.69
C THR A 10 3.89 -18.45 -18.14
N GLY A 11 3.34 -18.79 -16.96
CA GLY A 11 3.13 -20.20 -16.62
C GLY A 11 3.82 -20.75 -15.36
N ARG A 12 4.07 -19.93 -14.33
CA ARG A 12 4.38 -20.47 -13.00
C ARG A 12 3.48 -19.83 -11.96
N THR A 13 2.59 -20.63 -11.38
CA THR A 13 1.93 -20.32 -10.11
C THR A 13 3.01 -20.24 -9.03
N HIS A 14 3.70 -19.10 -8.97
CA HIS A 14 4.63 -18.82 -7.89
C HIS A 14 3.79 -18.55 -6.65
N HIS A 15 3.76 -19.55 -5.76
CA HIS A 15 3.40 -19.38 -4.36
C HIS A 15 3.87 -18.01 -3.86
N ALA A 16 2.96 -17.29 -3.21
CA ALA A 16 3.10 -15.92 -2.73
C ALA A 16 4.34 -15.73 -1.85
N ALA A 17 5.50 -15.55 -2.48
CA ALA A 17 6.64 -14.92 -1.84
C ALA A 17 6.32 -13.43 -1.76
N VAL A 18 6.25 -12.90 -0.54
CA VAL A 18 6.04 -11.48 -0.21
C VAL A 18 6.80 -10.61 -1.21
N ALA A 19 6.09 -10.02 -2.18
CA ALA A 19 6.73 -9.27 -3.24
C ALA A 19 7.32 -7.97 -2.67
N GLU A 20 8.58 -7.67 -2.99
CA GLU A 20 9.22 -6.42 -2.59
C GLU A 20 9.51 -5.56 -3.81
N LEU A 21 8.83 -4.41 -3.88
CA LEU A 21 8.85 -3.47 -4.99
C LEU A 21 9.32 -2.10 -4.52
N ARG A 22 10.64 -1.99 -4.33
CA ARG A 22 11.30 -0.73 -3.93
C ARG A 22 12.01 -0.07 -5.11
N ARG A 23 11.75 1.23 -5.29
CA ARG A 23 12.34 2.13 -6.31
C ARG A 23 12.19 1.60 -7.73
N THR A 24 11.05 0.97 -8.04
CA THR A 24 10.81 0.30 -9.32
C THR A 24 9.96 1.18 -10.25
N ARG A 25 10.30 1.23 -11.54
CA ARG A 25 9.45 1.82 -12.57
C ARG A 25 8.56 0.73 -13.17
N LEU A 26 7.25 0.85 -13.01
CA LEU A 26 6.24 -0.10 -13.47
C LEU A 26 5.40 0.48 -14.63
N ALA A 27 6.03 1.30 -15.48
CA ALA A 27 5.38 1.95 -16.61
C ALA A 27 4.73 0.92 -17.55
N GLY A 28 3.41 1.03 -17.75
CA GLY A 28 2.65 0.11 -18.60
C GLY A 28 2.53 -1.32 -18.07
N THR A 29 2.99 -1.62 -16.85
CA THR A 29 2.89 -2.97 -16.28
C THR A 29 1.45 -3.27 -15.87
N LYS A 30 0.94 -4.44 -16.29
CA LYS A 30 -0.40 -4.93 -15.92
C LYS A 30 -0.30 -5.83 -14.68
N LEU A 31 -0.78 -5.31 -13.55
CA LEU A 31 -0.89 -6.01 -12.27
C LEU A 31 -2.35 -6.26 -11.89
N SER A 32 -3.30 -6.06 -12.82
CA SER A 32 -4.74 -6.17 -12.57
C SER A 32 -5.21 -7.57 -12.14
N THR A 33 -4.40 -8.60 -12.37
CA THR A 33 -4.66 -9.99 -11.97
C THR A 33 -3.57 -10.52 -11.03
N ALA A 34 -2.63 -9.67 -10.59
CA ALA A 34 -1.55 -10.08 -9.73
C ALA A 34 -2.04 -10.19 -8.28
N ASN A 35 -1.59 -11.22 -7.56
CA ASN A 35 -1.74 -11.26 -6.11
C ASN A 35 -0.73 -10.28 -5.49
N LEU A 36 -1.24 -9.15 -4.99
CA LEU A 36 -0.44 -8.11 -4.34
C LEU A 36 -0.54 -8.17 -2.81
N GLY A 37 -1.25 -9.16 -2.25
CA GLY A 37 -1.34 -9.35 -0.81
C GLY A 37 0.05 -9.49 -0.18
N GLY A 38 0.29 -8.75 0.89
CA GLY A 38 1.57 -8.70 1.61
C GLY A 38 2.67 -7.89 0.91
N VAL A 39 2.42 -7.28 -0.26
CA VAL A 39 3.47 -6.56 -1.00
C VAL A 39 4.08 -5.45 -0.15
N THR A 40 5.42 -5.43 -0.06
CA THR A 40 6.16 -4.29 0.49
C THR A 40 6.57 -3.41 -0.68
N SER A 41 6.17 -2.14 -0.67
CA SER A 41 6.46 -1.22 -1.78
C SER A 41 7.03 0.11 -1.30
N GLY A 42 7.65 0.86 -2.22
CA GLY A 42 8.08 2.23 -1.96
C GLY A 42 8.84 2.83 -3.13
N GLY A 43 8.60 4.10 -3.45
CA GLY A 43 9.24 4.78 -4.58
C GLY A 43 8.88 4.20 -5.96
N ILE A 44 7.71 3.58 -6.09
CA ILE A 44 7.19 3.12 -7.38
C ILE A 44 6.80 4.32 -8.25
N SER A 45 7.10 4.23 -9.54
CA SER A 45 6.67 5.20 -10.54
C SER A 45 6.07 4.51 -11.78
N GLY A 46 5.28 5.23 -12.58
CA GLY A 46 4.88 4.78 -13.92
C GLY A 46 3.42 4.40 -14.15
N GLY A 47 2.46 4.72 -13.27
CA GLY A 47 1.04 4.47 -13.56
C GLY A 47 0.70 3.02 -13.97
N PRO A 48 1.08 2.01 -13.16
CA PRO A 48 0.75 0.61 -13.44
C PRO A 48 -0.77 0.41 -13.47
N ARG A 49 -1.24 -0.56 -14.26
CA ARG A 49 -2.64 -0.98 -14.24
C ARG A 49 -2.85 -1.95 -13.08
N LEU A 50 -3.45 -1.48 -11.99
CA LEU A 50 -3.65 -2.24 -10.75
C LEU A 50 -4.99 -2.98 -10.73
N ALA A 51 -5.12 -3.94 -9.81
CA ALA A 51 -6.39 -4.63 -9.56
C ALA A 51 -7.41 -3.69 -8.90
N ALA A 52 -8.69 -4.08 -8.91
CA ALA A 52 -9.72 -3.33 -8.20
C ALA A 52 -9.36 -3.19 -6.71
N GLY A 53 -9.57 -2.00 -6.13
CA GLY A 53 -9.21 -1.69 -4.74
C GLY A 53 -7.73 -1.34 -4.51
N TRP A 54 -6.86 -1.49 -5.51
CA TRP A 54 -5.44 -1.12 -5.42
C TRP A 54 -5.15 0.24 -6.06
N ARG A 55 -4.31 1.04 -5.40
CA ARG A 55 -3.89 2.36 -5.86
C ARG A 55 -2.38 2.55 -5.69
N LEU A 56 -1.79 3.31 -6.60
CA LEU A 56 -0.43 3.81 -6.44
C LEU A 56 -0.50 5.19 -5.77
N ILE A 57 -0.06 5.29 -4.53
CA ILE A 57 -0.10 6.53 -3.73
C ILE A 57 1.31 6.82 -3.25
N ARG A 58 1.90 7.94 -3.72
CA ARG A 58 3.26 8.38 -3.34
C ARG A 58 4.34 7.29 -3.45
N GLY A 59 4.22 6.45 -4.47
CA GLY A 59 5.17 5.36 -4.71
C GLY A 59 4.91 4.09 -3.90
N TYR A 60 3.82 4.02 -3.14
CA TYR A 60 3.35 2.82 -2.46
C TYR A 60 2.17 2.21 -3.20
N LEU A 61 2.16 0.88 -3.33
CA LEU A 61 0.96 0.12 -3.67
C LEU A 61 0.12 -0.01 -2.40
N VAL A 62 -1.04 0.61 -2.42
CA VAL A 62 -1.98 0.65 -1.30
C VAL A 62 -3.24 -0.10 -1.69
N GLY A 63 -3.63 -1.08 -0.88
CA GLY A 63 -4.78 -1.92 -1.10
C GLY A 63 -4.87 -3.04 -0.05
N PRO A 64 -5.86 -3.94 -0.16
CA PRO A 64 -6.10 -4.99 0.82
C PRO A 64 -4.88 -5.88 1.04
N GLY A 65 -4.48 -6.08 2.29
CA GLY A 65 -3.35 -6.93 2.65
C GLY A 65 -1.96 -6.36 2.37
N ALA A 66 -1.82 -5.13 1.85
CA ALA A 66 -0.51 -4.52 1.59
C ALA A 66 0.34 -4.41 2.88
N ASN A 67 1.66 -4.55 2.75
CA ASN A 67 2.59 -4.26 3.83
C ASN A 67 3.08 -2.81 3.71
N LEU A 68 2.57 -1.94 4.58
CA LEU A 68 2.87 -0.52 4.65
C LEU A 68 3.71 -0.19 5.90
N THR A 69 4.47 -1.16 6.41
CA THR A 69 5.33 -0.98 7.59
C THR A 69 6.26 0.22 7.39
N GLY A 70 6.19 1.20 8.29
CA GLY A 70 7.01 2.41 8.23
C GLY A 70 6.69 3.36 7.07
N ALA A 71 5.58 3.17 6.34
CA ALA A 71 5.22 4.06 5.24
C ALA A 71 4.84 5.46 5.74
N ASN A 72 5.10 6.49 4.93
CA ASN A 72 4.62 7.85 5.19
C ASN A 72 3.35 8.13 4.39
N LEU A 73 2.22 8.20 5.10
CA LEU A 73 0.88 8.42 4.57
C LEU A 73 0.35 9.83 4.92
N ALA A 74 1.20 10.80 5.30
CA ALA A 74 0.74 12.12 5.72
C ALA A 74 0.13 12.94 4.56
N GLY A 75 -1.07 13.50 4.67
CA GLY A 75 -1.65 14.39 3.66
C GLY A 75 -2.11 13.67 2.40
N ILE A 76 -2.49 12.40 2.52
CA ILE A 76 -3.07 11.63 1.40
C ILE A 76 -4.59 11.58 1.52
N ASP A 77 -5.25 11.51 0.37
CA ASP A 77 -6.68 11.20 0.29
C ASP A 77 -6.87 9.66 0.23
N LEU A 78 -7.55 9.12 1.24
CA LEU A 78 -7.88 7.69 1.34
C LEU A 78 -9.32 7.37 0.94
N THR A 79 -10.04 8.29 0.30
CA THR A 79 -11.41 8.04 -0.18
C THR A 79 -11.47 6.78 -1.03
N GLY A 80 -12.32 5.83 -0.62
CA GLY A 80 -12.54 4.58 -1.34
C GLY A 80 -11.39 3.57 -1.24
N VAL A 81 -10.36 3.83 -0.42
CA VAL A 81 -9.23 2.90 -0.25
C VAL A 81 -9.57 1.86 0.79
N ASP A 82 -9.40 0.59 0.42
CA ASP A 82 -9.53 -0.53 1.34
C ASP A 82 -8.16 -0.89 1.92
N LEU A 83 -7.99 -0.66 3.23
CA LEU A 83 -6.80 -1.03 4.00
C LEU A 83 -7.05 -2.28 4.87
N THR A 84 -8.10 -3.06 4.62
CA THR A 84 -8.34 -4.31 5.34
C THR A 84 -7.15 -5.25 5.21
N GLY A 85 -6.79 -5.89 6.32
CA GLY A 85 -5.66 -6.82 6.39
C GLY A 85 -4.28 -6.21 6.16
N THR A 86 -4.15 -4.88 6.01
CA THR A 86 -2.84 -4.24 5.83
C THR A 86 -2.00 -4.27 7.10
N THR A 87 -0.67 -4.32 6.91
CA THR A 87 0.29 -4.12 8.01
C THR A 87 0.67 -2.64 8.06
N LEU A 88 0.26 -1.94 9.12
CA LEU A 88 0.46 -0.50 9.32
C LEU A 88 1.47 -0.16 10.42
N THR A 89 2.20 -1.16 10.94
CA THR A 89 3.18 -0.95 12.02
C THR A 89 4.21 0.12 11.65
N GLY A 90 4.44 1.09 12.53
CA GLY A 90 5.36 2.20 12.32
C GLY A 90 4.91 3.23 11.27
N VAL A 91 3.68 3.13 10.74
CA VAL A 91 3.17 4.10 9.76
C VAL A 91 3.16 5.50 10.36
N THR A 92 3.63 6.47 9.59
CA THR A 92 3.49 7.89 9.93
C THR A 92 2.34 8.48 9.12
N SER A 93 1.43 9.19 9.78
CA SER A 93 0.26 9.79 9.14
C SER A 93 -0.03 11.18 9.72
N GLY A 94 -1.02 11.88 9.14
CA GLY A 94 -1.43 13.21 9.57
C GLY A 94 -2.00 13.99 8.41
N GLY A 95 -3.09 14.73 8.61
CA GLY A 95 -3.78 15.43 7.53
C GLY A 95 -4.36 14.50 6.45
N ILE A 96 -4.61 13.23 6.77
CA ILE A 96 -5.34 12.33 5.88
C ILE A 96 -6.74 12.91 5.65
N THR A 97 -7.13 12.97 4.38
CA THR A 97 -8.48 13.34 3.97
C THR A 97 -9.21 12.11 3.42
N GLY A 98 -10.53 12.22 3.36
CA GLY A 98 -11.36 11.11 2.92
C GLY A 98 -11.47 9.99 3.94
N GLY A 99 -12.46 9.12 3.74
CA GLY A 99 -12.66 7.93 4.56
C GLY A 99 -12.16 6.69 3.81
N PRO A 100 -11.17 5.94 4.35
CA PRO A 100 -10.92 4.58 3.85
C PRO A 100 -12.17 3.75 4.09
N VAL A 101 -12.52 2.91 3.12
CA VAL A 101 -13.69 2.01 3.22
C VAL A 101 -13.42 0.81 4.12
N GLY A 102 -12.16 0.58 4.47
CA GLY A 102 -11.73 -0.48 5.37
C GLY A 102 -10.43 -0.14 6.06
N LEU A 103 -10.33 -0.48 7.35
CA LEU A 103 -9.11 -0.43 8.15
C LEU A 103 -8.93 -1.77 8.87
N PRO A 104 -7.72 -2.14 9.31
CA PRO A 104 -7.54 -3.30 10.16
C PRO A 104 -8.31 -3.15 11.48
N ARG A 105 -8.79 -4.27 12.06
CA ARG A 105 -9.78 -4.29 13.17
C ARG A 105 -9.43 -3.44 14.40
N SER A 106 -8.15 -3.20 14.68
CA SER A 106 -7.68 -2.40 15.82
C SER A 106 -7.19 -0.99 15.45
N TRP A 107 -7.48 -0.55 14.23
CA TRP A 107 -7.04 0.73 13.68
C TRP A 107 -8.23 1.62 13.38
N ARG A 108 -8.05 2.93 13.50
CA ARG A 108 -9.08 3.94 13.22
C ARG A 108 -8.46 5.17 12.58
N LEU A 109 -9.24 5.90 11.81
CA LEU A 109 -8.91 7.26 11.38
C LEU A 109 -9.42 8.24 12.44
N SER A 110 -8.54 9.06 13.02
CA SER A 110 -8.87 10.07 14.02
C SER A 110 -8.20 11.39 13.67
N ARG A 111 -8.98 12.46 13.46
CA ARG A 111 -8.48 13.82 13.13
C ARG A 111 -7.43 13.85 12.00
N GLY A 112 -7.59 12.99 10.98
CA GLY A 112 -6.63 12.88 9.86
C GLY A 112 -5.38 12.04 10.16
N TYR A 113 -5.37 11.29 11.26
CA TYR A 113 -4.31 10.35 11.62
C TYR A 113 -4.84 8.92 11.63
N ILE A 114 -4.05 7.98 11.10
CA ILE A 114 -4.27 6.55 11.27
C ILE A 114 -3.70 6.16 12.64
N VAL A 115 -4.58 5.78 13.55
CA VAL A 115 -4.26 5.45 14.95
C VAL A 115 -4.49 3.96 15.17
N GLY A 116 -3.50 3.29 15.73
CA GLY A 116 -3.58 1.87 16.06
C GLY A 116 -2.25 1.34 16.63
N PRO A 117 -2.18 0.03 16.92
CA PRO A 117 -1.01 -0.58 17.53
C PRO A 117 0.27 -0.33 16.73
N GLY A 118 1.25 0.33 17.34
CA GLY A 118 2.54 0.61 16.71
C GLY A 118 2.53 1.72 15.66
N ALA A 119 1.44 2.49 15.51
CA ALA A 119 1.45 3.69 14.69
C ALA A 119 2.51 4.68 15.22
N ASN A 120 3.23 5.34 14.32
CA ASN A 120 4.08 6.46 14.70
C ASN A 120 3.23 7.73 14.80
N LEU A 121 2.92 8.13 16.03
CA LEU A 121 2.11 9.30 16.37
C LEU A 121 2.96 10.45 16.91
N ALA A 122 4.29 10.41 16.71
CA ALA A 122 5.17 11.49 17.10
C ALA A 122 4.74 12.80 16.42
N GLY A 123 4.43 13.82 17.22
CA GLY A 123 3.94 15.11 16.72
C GLY A 123 2.50 15.11 16.21
N ALA A 124 1.72 14.06 16.47
CA ALA A 124 0.30 14.03 16.13
C ALA A 124 -0.53 14.90 17.09
N ASN A 125 -1.48 15.66 16.54
CA ASN A 125 -2.47 16.41 17.32
C ASN A 125 -3.81 15.66 17.32
N LEU A 126 -3.97 14.74 18.28
CA LEU A 126 -5.06 13.76 18.34
C LEU A 126 -6.26 14.21 19.17
#